data_AF-A0A6M3XN22-F1
#
_entry.id   AF-A0A6M3XN22-F1
#
_cell.length_a   1.000
_cell.length_b   1.000
_cell.length_c   1.000
_cell.angle_alpha   90.00
_cell.angle_beta   90.00
_cell.angle_gamma   90.00
#
_symmetry.space_group_name_H-M   'P 1'
#
loop_
_entity.id
_entity.type
_entity.pdbx_description
1 polymer ?
#
loop_
_entity_poly.entity_id
_entity_poly.type
_entity_poly.pdbx_seq_one_letter_code
_entity_poly.pdbx_strand_id
1 'polypeptide(L)'
;MTAKFAPGLIRRIFEHYAEGLGHGGEPTHKGKEPDRNLDGMQSGYGNTKGNIGNERNDTYWEAMRDVLSECHKILKPGGVTILVLKAYIKGGRKVHLPQQTLKLLIHLEFTPLERIKAMLVKETVTPGLFGEIKKVTERKSFFRRLHEKKRPDLKIDFEEIIICRK
;
A
#
# COMPACT_ATOMS: atom_id res chain seq x y z
N MET A 1 19.04 -22.90 -13.77
CA MET A 1 18.51 -23.65 -12.60
C MET A 1 17.42 -22.82 -11.93
N THR A 2 16.16 -23.24 -12.07
CA THR A 2 14.99 -22.57 -11.48
C THR A 2 14.89 -22.98 -10.02
N ALA A 3 15.17 -22.06 -9.09
CA ALA A 3 14.93 -22.32 -7.67
C ALA A 3 13.42 -22.43 -7.43
N LYS A 4 12.93 -23.66 -7.23
CA LYS A 4 11.56 -23.90 -6.78
C LYS A 4 11.53 -23.67 -5.27
N PHE A 5 10.87 -22.62 -4.81
CA PHE A 5 10.63 -22.41 -3.39
C PHE A 5 9.66 -23.48 -2.86
N ALA A 6 9.91 -23.96 -1.64
CA ALA A 6 9.08 -24.97 -0.99
C ALA A 6 7.63 -24.45 -0.82
N PRO A 7 6.59 -25.24 -1.15
CA PRO A 7 5.17 -24.82 -1.12
C PRO A 7 4.59 -24.35 0.23
N GLY A 8 5.39 -24.24 1.29
CA GLY A 8 4.94 -23.86 2.63
C GLY A 8 5.45 -22.51 3.16
N LEU A 9 6.49 -21.94 2.56
CA LEU A 9 7.12 -20.71 3.09
C LEU A 9 6.22 -19.49 2.93
N ILE A 10 5.49 -19.42 1.80
CA ILE A 10 4.55 -18.35 1.48
C ILE A 10 3.38 -18.35 2.48
N ARG A 11 2.86 -19.53 2.87
CA ARG A 11 1.70 -19.65 3.76
C ARG A 11 1.97 -19.12 5.18
N ARG A 12 3.19 -19.31 5.71
CA ARG A 12 3.57 -18.81 7.05
C ARG A 12 3.73 -17.28 7.13
N ILE A 13 4.14 -16.63 6.05
CA ILE A 13 4.34 -15.17 6.04
C ILE A 13 2.98 -14.44 6.08
N PHE A 14 1.94 -15.01 5.44
CA PHE A 14 0.60 -14.41 5.43
C PHE A 14 -0.15 -14.49 6.76
N GLU A 15 0.13 -15.47 7.62
CA GLU A 15 -0.55 -15.63 8.91
C GLU A 15 -0.09 -14.59 9.96
N HIS A 16 1.10 -14.00 9.79
CA HIS A 16 1.65 -13.00 10.73
C HIS A 16 1.47 -11.53 10.31
N TYR A 17 1.09 -11.23 9.07
CA TYR A 17 0.97 -9.85 8.55
C TYR A 17 -0.39 -9.17 8.86
N ALA A 18 -1.17 -9.71 9.81
CA ALA A 18 -2.51 -9.25 10.13
C ALA A 18 -2.57 -8.00 11.02
N GLU A 19 -1.42 -7.49 11.47
CA GLU A 19 -1.34 -6.38 12.43
C GLU A 19 -0.42 -5.27 11.93
N GLY A 20 -1.01 -4.11 11.62
CA GLY A 20 -0.26 -2.84 11.52
C GLY A 20 -0.19 -2.20 10.14
N LEU A 21 -0.98 -1.13 9.97
CA LEU A 21 -0.52 0.26 9.71
C LEU A 21 -1.65 1.06 9.03
N GLY A 22 -2.56 1.56 9.87
CA GLY A 22 -3.37 2.71 9.56
C GLY A 22 -3.02 3.82 10.54
N HIS A 23 -2.21 4.80 10.13
CA HIS A 23 -2.18 6.08 10.85
C HIS A 23 -3.46 6.83 10.49
N GLY A 24 -4.43 6.74 11.40
CA GLY A 24 -5.69 7.46 11.33
C GLY A 24 -5.44 8.96 11.54
N GLY A 25 -5.71 9.76 10.52
CA GLY A 25 -6.13 11.13 10.74
C GLY A 25 -7.54 11.10 11.33
N GLU A 26 -7.75 11.80 12.45
CA GLU A 26 -9.06 11.95 13.07
C GLU A 26 -10.08 12.59 12.10
N PRO A 27 -11.32 12.08 12.02
CA PRO A 27 -12.38 12.76 11.30
C PRO A 27 -13.23 13.61 12.25
N THR A 28 -13.15 14.93 12.17
CA THR A 28 -14.15 15.82 12.78
C THR A 28 -15.20 16.20 11.73
N HIS A 29 -16.34 15.50 11.74
CA HIS A 29 -17.56 15.92 11.04
C HIS A 29 -18.48 16.64 12.04
N LYS A 30 -18.83 17.91 11.78
CA LYS A 30 -20.16 18.45 12.09
C LYS A 30 -20.62 19.37 10.95
N GLY A 31 -21.90 19.26 10.63
CA GLY A 31 -22.55 19.83 9.44
C GLY A 31 -22.55 21.36 9.41
N LYS A 32 -22.68 21.90 8.20
CA LYS A 32 -22.97 23.32 7.96
C LYS A 32 -24.49 23.51 7.99
N GLU A 33 -24.96 24.30 8.95
CA GLU A 33 -25.95 25.35 8.66
C GLU A 33 -25.21 26.69 8.67
N PRO A 34 -25.60 27.68 7.83
CA PRO A 34 -24.83 28.89 7.65
C PRO A 34 -25.39 29.99 8.54
N ASP A 35 -24.59 30.58 9.44
CA ASP A 35 -24.57 32.04 9.53
C ASP A 35 -23.46 32.62 10.40
N ARG A 36 -22.92 33.71 9.85
CA ARG A 36 -22.35 34.93 10.47
C ARG A 36 -21.13 34.83 11.38
N ASN A 37 -20.04 35.36 10.81
CA ASN A 37 -19.06 36.24 11.42
C ASN A 37 -18.58 35.90 12.83
N LEU A 38 -17.32 35.45 12.92
CA LEU A 38 -16.40 35.91 13.95
C LEU A 38 -14.99 35.96 13.35
N ASP A 39 -14.57 37.19 13.13
CA ASP A 39 -13.22 37.63 12.82
C ASP A 39 -12.29 37.24 13.99
N GLY A 40 -11.06 36.84 13.67
CA GLY A 40 -10.00 36.64 14.66
C GLY A 40 -9.71 35.19 15.06
N MET A 41 -8.78 34.55 14.34
CA MET A 41 -7.57 33.91 14.89
C MET A 41 -6.88 33.12 13.76
N GLN A 42 -6.21 33.81 12.84
CA GLN A 42 -5.18 33.19 11.99
C GLN A 42 -3.97 32.87 12.88
N SER A 43 -3.95 31.67 13.47
CA SER A 43 -2.77 31.14 14.15
C SER A 43 -2.48 29.73 13.69
N GLY A 44 -1.74 29.63 12.58
CA GLY A 44 -0.56 28.76 12.52
C GLY A 44 -0.75 27.24 12.68
N TYR A 45 -1.83 26.63 12.18
CA TYR A 45 -1.83 25.17 12.03
C TYR A 45 -0.94 24.77 10.84
N GLY A 46 0.27 24.27 11.13
CA GLY A 46 1.18 23.71 10.12
C GLY A 46 2.54 24.40 9.96
N ASN A 47 2.87 25.45 10.71
CA ASN A 47 4.13 26.20 10.57
C ASN A 47 5.09 26.07 11.77
N THR A 48 4.97 25.00 12.55
CA THR A 48 5.85 24.74 13.69
C THR A 48 7.16 24.08 13.24
N LYS A 49 8.29 24.56 13.75
CA LYS A 49 9.62 23.93 13.59
C LYS A 49 9.54 22.49 14.15
N GLY A 50 9.85 21.48 13.34
CA GLY A 50 9.73 20.05 13.68
C GLY A 50 8.59 19.31 12.98
N ASN A 51 7.86 19.97 12.07
CA ASN A 51 6.88 19.28 11.22
C ASN A 51 7.63 18.51 10.12
N ILE A 52 7.83 17.19 10.31
CA ILE A 52 8.53 16.30 9.36
C ILE A 52 7.91 16.37 7.95
N GLY A 53 6.63 16.74 7.85
CA GLY A 53 5.95 16.95 6.57
C GLY A 53 6.39 18.20 5.78
N ASN A 54 7.08 19.16 6.42
CA ASN A 54 7.60 20.40 5.81
C ASN A 54 9.12 20.42 5.67
N GLU A 55 9.83 19.48 6.29
CA GLU A 55 11.24 19.29 5.96
C GLU A 55 11.31 18.90 4.49
N ARG A 56 12.15 19.60 3.71
CA ARG A 56 12.45 19.26 2.31
C ARG A 56 13.22 17.94 2.35
N ASN A 57 12.47 16.88 2.55
CA ASN A 57 12.91 15.51 2.59
C ASN A 57 13.50 15.17 1.23
N ASP A 58 14.63 14.46 1.23
CA ASP A 58 15.03 13.61 0.12
C ASP A 58 13.76 13.01 -0.51
N THR A 59 13.63 13.08 -1.83
CA THR A 59 12.42 12.57 -2.48
C THR A 59 12.21 11.13 -2.05
N TYR A 60 10.97 10.70 -1.83
CA TYR A 60 10.64 9.33 -1.39
C TYR A 60 11.47 8.23 -2.09
N TRP A 61 11.81 8.44 -3.36
CA TRP A 61 12.62 7.54 -4.16
C TRP A 61 14.11 7.53 -3.82
N GLU A 62 14.69 8.65 -3.42
CA GLU A 62 16.06 8.72 -2.92
C GLU A 62 16.19 7.94 -1.61
N ALA A 63 15.30 8.21 -0.65
CA ALA A 63 15.24 7.47 0.60
C ALA A 63 15.04 5.95 0.39
N MET A 64 14.13 5.56 -0.52
CA MET A 64 13.92 4.15 -0.85
C MET A 64 15.13 3.52 -1.55
N ARG A 65 15.85 4.27 -2.39
CA ARG A 65 17.09 3.80 -3.04
C ARG A 65 18.15 3.50 -1.98
N ASP A 66 18.31 4.37 -0.99
CA ASP A 66 19.31 4.20 0.06
C ASP A 66 18.99 2.99 0.93
N VAL A 67 17.73 2.84 1.38
CA VAL A 67 17.29 1.67 2.17
C VAL A 67 17.52 0.37 1.40
N LEU A 68 17.06 0.30 0.14
CA LEU A 68 17.18 -0.92 -0.66
C LEU A 68 18.64 -1.23 -1.03
N SER A 69 19.48 -0.21 -1.21
CA SER A 69 20.93 -0.37 -1.40
C SER A 69 21.58 -1.00 -0.17
N GLU A 70 21.27 -0.52 1.04
CA GLU A 70 21.77 -1.14 2.26
C GLU A 70 21.23 -2.57 2.45
N CYS A 71 19.96 -2.82 2.12
CA CYS A 71 19.42 -4.18 2.09
C CYS A 71 20.20 -5.08 1.11
N HIS A 72 20.56 -4.58 -0.07
CA HIS A 72 21.36 -5.33 -1.03
C HIS A 72 22.73 -5.68 -0.43
N LYS A 73 23.41 -4.73 0.23
CA LYS A 73 24.73 -4.96 0.84
C LYS A 73 24.71 -6.07 1.88
N ILE A 74 23.72 -6.07 2.79
CA ILE A 74 23.64 -7.06 3.88
C ILE A 74 23.22 -8.45 3.42
N LEU A 75 22.55 -8.57 2.27
CA LEU A 75 22.14 -9.86 1.75
C LEU A 75 23.35 -10.66 1.29
N LYS A 76 23.38 -11.94 1.67
CA LYS A 76 24.33 -12.91 1.12
C LYS A 76 24.05 -13.10 -0.39
N PRO A 77 25.05 -13.48 -1.20
CA PRO A 77 24.80 -13.90 -2.58
C PRO A 77 23.72 -14.99 -2.63
N GLY A 78 22.71 -14.82 -3.50
CA GLY A 78 21.54 -15.68 -3.59
C GLY A 78 20.44 -15.37 -2.56
N GLY A 79 20.65 -14.40 -1.66
CA GLY A 79 19.66 -13.94 -0.69
C GLY A 79 18.44 -13.30 -1.36
N VAL A 80 17.30 -13.31 -0.68
CA VAL A 80 16.01 -12.89 -1.24
C VAL A 80 15.44 -11.70 -0.48
N THR A 81 14.96 -10.71 -1.23
CA THR A 81 14.12 -9.62 -0.74
C THR A 81 12.68 -9.85 -1.17
N ILE A 82 11.75 -9.67 -0.23
CA ILE A 82 10.31 -9.76 -0.46
C ILE A 82 9.68 -8.44 -0.03
N LEU A 83 9.02 -7.75 -0.96
CA LEU A 83 8.30 -6.50 -0.68
C LEU A 83 6.80 -6.68 -0.96
N VAL A 84 5.95 -6.30 -0.01
CA VAL A 84 4.50 -6.24 -0.19
C VAL A 84 4.10 -4.79 -0.41
N LEU A 85 3.62 -4.48 -1.60
CA LEU A 85 3.39 -3.10 -2.04
C LEU A 85 1.98 -2.93 -2.58
N LYS A 86 1.40 -1.75 -2.36
CA LYS A 86 0.07 -1.39 -2.85
C LYS A 86 0.16 -0.17 -3.75
N ALA A 87 -0.60 -0.16 -4.84
CA ALA A 87 -0.84 1.06 -5.59
C ALA A 87 -1.51 2.11 -4.68
N TYR A 88 -1.31 3.40 -4.98
CA TYR A 88 -1.96 4.47 -4.24
C TYR A 88 -2.56 5.50 -5.20
N ILE A 89 -3.38 6.41 -4.67
CA ILE A 89 -4.03 7.46 -5.45
C ILE A 89 -3.38 8.79 -5.10
N LYS A 90 -2.91 9.52 -6.12
CA LYS A 90 -2.37 10.87 -5.98
C LYS A 90 -2.86 11.72 -7.15
N GLY A 91 -3.36 12.92 -6.86
CA GLY A 91 -3.90 13.81 -7.90
C GLY A 91 -5.04 13.18 -8.72
N GLY A 92 -5.88 12.35 -8.09
CA GLY A 92 -6.99 11.66 -8.78
C GLY A 92 -6.55 10.59 -9.78
N ARG A 93 -5.30 10.13 -9.73
CA ARG A 93 -4.75 9.09 -10.61
C ARG A 93 -4.18 7.94 -9.78
N LYS A 94 -4.27 6.72 -10.32
CA LYS A 94 -3.65 5.54 -9.73
C LYS A 94 -2.16 5.54 -10.03
N VAL A 95 -1.34 5.66 -8.98
CA VAL A 95 0.11 5.53 -9.05
C VAL A 95 0.49 4.09 -8.74
N HIS A 96 1.17 3.47 -9.70
CA HIS A 96 1.55 2.08 -9.63
C HIS A 96 2.88 1.90 -8.89
N LEU A 97 2.85 2.05 -7.56
CA LEU A 97 4.04 1.92 -6.70
C LEU A 97 4.83 0.61 -6.93
N PRO A 98 4.21 -0.60 -6.98
CA PRO A 98 4.98 -1.83 -7.13
C PRO A 98 5.86 -1.87 -8.40
N GLN A 99 5.35 -1.35 -9.52
CA GLN A 99 6.09 -1.29 -10.79
C GLN A 99 7.28 -0.33 -10.70
N GLN A 100 7.13 0.79 -9.99
CA GLN A 100 8.22 1.75 -9.81
C GLN A 100 9.30 1.18 -8.88
N THR A 101 8.90 0.53 -7.79
CA THR A 101 9.84 -0.16 -6.88
C THR A 101 10.56 -1.32 -7.56
N LEU A 102 9.89 -2.08 -8.44
CA LEU A 102 10.54 -3.13 -9.23
C LEU A 102 11.67 -2.57 -10.11
N LYS A 103 11.42 -1.44 -10.78
CA LYS A 103 12.46 -0.77 -11.59
C LYS A 103 13.66 -0.35 -10.75
N LEU A 104 13.41 0.15 -9.54
CA LEU A 104 14.46 0.52 -8.60
C LEU A 104 15.27 -0.70 -8.14
N LEU A 105 14.61 -1.82 -7.81
CA LEU A 105 15.29 -3.06 -7.44
C LEU A 105 16.19 -3.57 -8.57
N ILE A 106 15.69 -3.58 -9.82
CA ILE A 106 16.50 -3.96 -11.00
C ILE A 106 17.72 -3.05 -11.16
N HIS A 107 17.54 -1.74 -10.95
CA HIS A 107 18.64 -0.78 -11.01
C HIS A 107 19.69 -1.02 -9.91
N LEU A 108 19.28 -1.52 -8.75
CA LEU A 108 20.14 -1.92 -7.63
C LEU A 108 20.66 -3.36 -7.75
N GLU A 109 20.67 -3.91 -8.96
CA GLU A 109 21.21 -5.24 -9.31
C GLU A 109 20.47 -6.44 -8.69
N PHE A 110 19.27 -6.25 -8.15
CA PHE A 110 18.41 -7.37 -7.80
C PHE A 110 17.83 -8.03 -9.07
N THR A 111 17.81 -9.37 -9.08
CA THR A 111 17.16 -10.18 -10.11
C THR A 111 15.71 -10.51 -9.71
N PRO A 112 14.68 -10.10 -10.47
CA PRO A 112 13.30 -10.49 -10.20
C PRO A 112 13.09 -12.00 -10.32
N LEU A 113 12.42 -12.59 -9.34
CA LEU A 113 12.05 -14.01 -9.36
C LEU A 113 10.56 -14.19 -9.63
N GLU A 114 9.71 -13.49 -8.86
CA GLU A 114 8.27 -13.66 -8.94
C GLU A 114 7.54 -12.38 -8.54
N ARG A 115 6.32 -12.23 -9.08
CA ARG A 115 5.40 -11.17 -8.74
C ARG A 115 4.01 -11.74 -8.53
N ILE A 116 3.50 -11.63 -7.32
CA ILE A 116 2.25 -12.25 -6.89
C ILE A 116 1.23 -11.17 -6.57
N LYS A 117 -0.01 -11.33 -7.03
CA LYS A 117 -1.14 -10.48 -6.62
C LYS A 117 -1.84 -11.08 -5.40
N ALA A 118 -1.74 -10.42 -4.27
CA ALA A 118 -2.47 -10.76 -3.05
C ALA A 118 -3.81 -10.01 -3.07
N MET A 119 -4.89 -10.72 -3.42
CA MET A 119 -6.23 -10.13 -3.56
C MET A 119 -6.78 -9.67 -2.19
N LEU A 120 -7.22 -8.42 -2.13
CA LEU A 120 -7.96 -7.83 -1.00
C LEU A 120 -9.46 -8.09 -1.11
N VAL A 121 -9.91 -8.62 -2.24
CA VAL A 121 -11.31 -8.93 -2.52
C VAL A 121 -11.44 -10.41 -2.76
N LYS A 122 -12.38 -11.05 -2.07
CA LYS A 122 -12.74 -12.45 -2.26
C LYS A 122 -14.23 -12.54 -2.55
N GLU A 123 -14.57 -13.07 -3.72
CA GLU A 123 -15.93 -13.48 -4.06
C GLU A 123 -16.09 -14.96 -3.73
N THR A 124 -17.15 -15.28 -3.00
CA THR A 124 -17.58 -16.66 -2.76
C THR A 124 -18.97 -16.81 -3.34
N VAL A 125 -19.14 -17.80 -4.21
CA VAL A 125 -20.43 -18.20 -4.75
C VAL A 125 -20.83 -19.50 -4.08
N THR A 126 -22.01 -19.54 -3.48
CA THR A 126 -22.58 -20.75 -2.88
C THR A 126 -23.93 -21.06 -3.50
N PRO A 127 -24.22 -22.32 -3.86
CA PRO A 127 -25.54 -22.70 -4.32
C PRO A 127 -26.55 -22.52 -3.19
N GLY A 128 -27.67 -21.86 -3.48
CA GLY A 128 -28.79 -21.65 -2.57
C GLY A 128 -30.08 -22.22 -3.14
N LEU A 129 -31.11 -22.31 -2.29
CA LEU A 129 -32.42 -22.86 -2.62
C LEU A 129 -33.11 -22.13 -3.79
N PHE A 130 -32.79 -20.85 -4.01
CA PHE A 130 -33.35 -19.99 -5.06
C PHE A 130 -32.31 -19.52 -6.09
N GLY A 131 -31.18 -20.22 -6.20
CA GLY A 131 -30.08 -19.88 -7.09
C GLY A 131 -28.79 -19.54 -6.35
N GLU A 132 -27.82 -19.00 -7.08
CA GLU A 132 -26.49 -18.70 -6.54
C GLU A 132 -26.51 -17.50 -5.59
N ILE A 133 -25.99 -17.68 -4.37
CA ILE A 133 -25.75 -16.61 -3.41
C ILE A 133 -24.30 -16.15 -3.56
N LYS A 134 -24.12 -14.88 -3.94
CA LYS A 134 -22.80 -14.25 -4.08
C LYS A 134 -22.48 -13.42 -2.84
N LYS A 135 -21.36 -13.74 -2.18
CA LYS A 135 -20.84 -12.98 -1.05
C LYS A 135 -19.46 -12.43 -1.39
N VAL A 136 -19.32 -11.11 -1.37
CA VAL A 136 -18.03 -10.42 -1.55
C VAL A 136 -17.49 -10.00 -0.18
N THR A 137 -16.27 -10.43 0.12
CA THR A 137 -15.52 -9.99 1.30
C THR A 137 -14.38 -9.09 0.86
N GLU A 138 -14.34 -7.86 1.36
CA GLU A 138 -13.27 -6.91 1.10
C GLU A 138 -12.45 -6.66 2.37
N ARG A 139 -11.12 -6.82 2.27
CA ARG A 139 -10.13 -6.50 3.30
C ARG A 139 -9.51 -5.12 3.05
N LYS A 140 -10.36 -4.14 2.74
CA LYS A 140 -9.95 -2.75 2.46
C LYS A 140 -10.32 -1.83 3.62
N SER A 141 -9.49 -0.82 3.86
CA SER A 141 -9.79 0.20 4.86
C SER A 141 -11.11 0.91 4.57
N PHE A 142 -11.75 1.45 5.60
CA PHE A 142 -13.01 2.18 5.48
C PHE A 142 -12.91 3.34 4.46
N PHE A 143 -11.87 4.16 4.57
CA PHE A 143 -11.64 5.29 3.65
C PHE A 143 -11.42 4.85 2.21
N ARG A 144 -10.74 3.71 1.99
CA ARG A 144 -10.57 3.16 0.64
C ARG A 144 -11.92 2.77 0.04
N ARG A 145 -12.76 2.05 0.78
CA ARG A 145 -14.11 1.67 0.34
C ARG A 145 -14.97 2.90 0.01
N LEU A 146 -14.92 3.95 0.85
CA LEU A 146 -15.64 5.19 0.58
C LEU A 146 -15.14 5.91 -0.68
N HIS A 147 -13.82 5.98 -0.87
CA HIS A 147 -13.21 6.57 -2.06
C HIS A 147 -13.59 5.79 -3.33
N GLU A 148 -13.50 4.46 -3.30
CA GLU A 148 -13.83 3.59 -4.43
C GLU A 148 -15.32 3.61 -4.78
N LYS A 149 -16.21 3.85 -3.82
CA LYS A 149 -17.63 4.10 -4.08
C LYS A 149 -17.83 5.36 -4.92
N LYS A 150 -17.05 6.42 -4.68
CA LYS A 150 -17.09 7.67 -5.47
C LYS A 150 -16.34 7.56 -6.80
N ARG A 151 -15.27 6.78 -6.84
CA ARG A 151 -14.34 6.64 -7.97
C ARG A 151 -14.03 5.15 -8.22
N PRO A 152 -14.98 4.41 -8.81
CA PRO A 152 -14.82 2.97 -9.04
C PRO A 152 -13.73 2.66 -10.08
N ASP A 153 -13.41 3.61 -10.95
CA ASP A 153 -12.30 3.55 -11.92
C ASP A 153 -10.92 3.45 -11.25
N LEU A 154 -10.80 3.90 -10.00
CA LEU A 154 -9.57 3.93 -9.23
C LEU A 154 -9.48 2.82 -8.17
N LYS A 155 -10.26 1.75 -8.30
CA LYS A 155 -10.22 0.59 -7.40
C LYS A 155 -8.83 -0.04 -7.32
N ILE A 156 -8.48 -0.45 -6.10
CA ILE A 156 -7.24 -1.17 -5.80
C ILE A 156 -7.63 -2.44 -5.04
N ASP A 157 -7.77 -3.53 -5.79
CA ASP A 157 -8.29 -4.81 -5.29
C ASP A 157 -7.20 -5.78 -4.83
N PHE A 158 -5.93 -5.43 -4.96
CA PHE A 158 -4.82 -6.29 -4.56
C PHE A 158 -3.60 -5.49 -4.10
N GLU A 159 -2.77 -6.18 -3.33
CA GLU A 159 -1.37 -5.85 -3.10
C GLU A 159 -0.49 -6.71 -4.03
N GLU A 160 0.72 -6.27 -4.26
CA GLU A 160 1.70 -7.00 -5.05
C GLU A 160 2.89 -7.35 -4.21
N ILE A 161 3.21 -8.64 -4.21
CA ILE A 161 4.39 -9.18 -3.57
C ILE A 161 5.45 -9.31 -4.65
N ILE A 162 6.55 -8.59 -4.48
CA ILE A 162 7.71 -8.64 -5.36
C ILE A 162 8.78 -9.46 -4.66
N ILE A 163 9.21 -10.54 -5.30
CA ILE A 163 10.29 -11.40 -4.83
C ILE A 163 11.47 -11.19 -5.75
N CYS A 164 12.60 -10.75 -5.21
CA CYS A 164 13.83 -10.55 -5.95
C CYS A 164 15.01 -11.19 -5.22
N ARG A 165 16.02 -11.62 -5.98
CA ARG A 165 17.26 -12.22 -5.50
C ARG A 165 18.41 -11.23 -5.66
N LYS A 166 19.35 -11.23 -4.72
CA LYS A 166 20.70 -10.71 -4.95
C LYS A 166 21.52 -11.75 -5.74
#